data_AF-C8WVZ8-F1
#
_entry.id   AF-C8WVZ8-F1
#
_cell.length_a   1.000
_cell.length_b   1.000
_cell.length_c   1.000
_cell.angle_alpha   90.00
_cell.angle_beta   90.00
_cell.angle_gamma   90.00
#
_symmetry.space_group_name_H-M   'P 1'
#
loop_
_entity.id
_entity.type
_entity.pdbx_description
1 polymer ?
#
loop_
_entity_poly.entity_id
_entity_poly.type
_entity_poly.pdbx_seq_one_letter_code
_entity_poly.pdbx_strand_id
1 'polypeptide(L)'
;MNKVISSASWVMALSALLAGCGSSSGGGPSGAASVQHSALSSTAQPAPASISKSAQAGDTAQAATAASESQPAQTGAAQVSPTPAVGWYAVPIGQAYGDLAVIAGVEPEGARLRITVRVEVRNHEGWIMSHRWAAAWFTPATGRLQPAGSLPAQTQRTYAGPVHLEFSSGFPSGFVSVPVTVEVGGKPAAKWPSSIPTYGSLVNPETFPPGSWDNVILGQVGNWIWVALKGPKDPPFSPHAWPITWGFRTWDRLVAFDVVTGQAVEYAIPRSYGYGSWVDMVTPNAVLPSFAREGNRVYVAVGEWVGCFPAVPEPAGASTVLRAASPVRVVASGFYVAQEGRAALADLAADERQAAGFLASYWDTEMGAHVPGVPPLSAYQTGKMRAWNQDPAILNHGDLPSDLLWSLCFPFPAGSQSDAEREQMGRAILNMLQSRLQADAYGVLALTPKQVVAQFHGNPPIALPGYVIRNHLYVPEA
;
A
#
# COMPACT_ATOMS: atom_id res chain seq x y z
N MET A 1 31.69 31.37 -9.83
CA MET A 1 31.34 30.23 -10.71
C MET A 1 30.48 29.28 -9.89
N ASN A 2 29.17 29.48 -9.91
CA ASN A 2 28.16 28.60 -9.29
C ASN A 2 27.07 28.38 -10.34
N LYS A 3 26.85 27.12 -10.72
CA LYS A 3 25.80 26.69 -11.64
C LYS A 3 24.45 26.74 -10.91
N VAL A 4 23.54 27.57 -11.41
CA VAL A 4 22.13 27.58 -11.05
C VAL A 4 21.44 26.52 -11.91
N ILE A 5 20.80 25.53 -11.29
CA ILE A 5 19.92 24.57 -11.97
C ILE A 5 18.51 25.16 -11.95
N SER A 6 17.99 25.46 -13.13
CA SER A 6 16.65 25.97 -13.39
C SER A 6 15.62 24.84 -13.29
N SER A 7 14.67 24.97 -12.37
CA SER A 7 13.45 24.15 -12.29
C SER A 7 12.54 24.49 -13.48
N ALA A 8 12.45 23.60 -14.47
CA ALA A 8 11.53 23.73 -15.60
C ALA A 8 10.19 23.07 -15.28
N SER A 9 9.11 23.83 -15.43
CA SER A 9 7.72 23.42 -15.33
C SER A 9 7.37 22.32 -16.35
N TRP A 10 6.83 21.20 -15.86
CA TRP A 10 6.28 20.14 -16.68
C TRP A 10 4.75 20.30 -16.79
N VAL A 11 4.32 21.16 -17.71
CA VAL A 11 2.93 21.18 -18.23
C VAL A 11 3.03 21.20 -19.74
N MET A 12 3.32 20.06 -20.36
CA MET A 12 3.30 19.91 -21.83
C MET A 12 3.07 18.44 -22.20
N ALA A 13 1.82 17.99 -22.15
CA ALA A 13 1.34 16.82 -22.90
C ALA A 13 -0.19 16.74 -23.04
N LEU A 14 -0.99 17.59 -22.38
CA LEU A 14 -2.46 17.55 -22.48
C LEU A 14 -3.04 18.44 -23.60
N SER A 15 -2.28 19.43 -24.08
CA SER A 15 -2.82 20.46 -25.00
C SER A 15 -2.74 20.09 -26.49
N ALA A 16 -2.03 19.03 -26.88
CA ALA A 16 -1.73 18.75 -28.29
C ALA A 16 -2.76 17.89 -29.03
N LEU A 17 -3.86 17.46 -28.38
CA LEU A 17 -4.88 16.61 -29.00
C LEU A 17 -6.30 17.21 -29.03
N LEU A 18 -6.47 18.47 -28.58
CA LEU A 18 -7.81 19.11 -28.52
C LEU A 18 -7.93 20.49 -29.18
N ALA A 19 -6.92 21.00 -29.90
CA ALA A 19 -7.08 22.24 -30.66
C ALA A 19 -6.24 22.26 -31.95
N GLY A 20 -6.93 22.11 -33.08
CA GLY A 20 -6.46 22.64 -34.35
C GLY A 20 -6.70 24.16 -34.42
N CYS A 21 -5.81 24.84 -35.16
CA CYS A 21 -5.84 26.24 -35.61
C CYS A 21 -5.32 27.32 -34.63
N GLY A 22 -4.26 28.03 -35.05
CA GLY A 22 -4.16 29.50 -34.90
C GLY A 22 -3.11 30.11 -33.95
N SER A 23 -1.90 30.35 -34.49
CA SER A 23 -1.09 31.59 -34.44
C SER A 23 -0.86 32.43 -33.15
N SER A 24 0.41 32.41 -32.71
CA SER A 24 1.33 33.52 -32.32
C SER A 24 0.96 34.63 -31.30
N SER A 25 1.78 34.74 -30.23
CA SER A 25 2.83 35.77 -29.99
C SER A 25 2.91 36.36 -28.57
N GLY A 26 4.14 36.41 -28.00
CA GLY A 26 4.69 37.60 -27.32
C GLY A 26 4.72 37.71 -25.78
N GLY A 27 5.94 37.65 -25.21
CA GLY A 27 6.44 38.61 -24.19
C GLY A 27 6.21 38.34 -22.69
N GLY A 28 7.28 38.07 -21.93
CA GLY A 28 7.31 38.12 -20.44
C GLY A 28 7.59 39.53 -19.89
N PRO A 29 8.25 39.70 -18.72
CA PRO A 29 8.28 38.89 -17.50
C PRO A 29 8.14 39.75 -16.20
N SER A 30 8.46 39.16 -15.05
CA SER A 30 9.04 39.75 -13.82
C SER A 30 8.16 39.86 -12.57
N GLY A 31 8.76 39.49 -11.43
CA GLY A 31 8.24 39.77 -10.09
C GLY A 31 8.60 38.72 -9.03
N ALA A 32 9.89 38.56 -8.71
CA ALA A 32 10.33 37.81 -7.54
C ALA A 32 10.27 38.67 -6.27
N ALA A 33 9.82 38.08 -5.15
CA ALA A 33 10.10 38.57 -3.81
C ALA A 33 10.30 37.39 -2.85
N SER A 34 11.52 37.29 -2.35
CA SER A 34 12.02 36.45 -1.25
C SER A 34 11.56 36.99 0.10
N VAL A 35 11.41 36.14 1.14
CA VAL A 35 11.92 36.36 2.52
C VAL A 35 11.95 35.04 3.32
N GLN A 36 13.17 34.63 3.66
CA GLN A 36 13.74 34.07 4.91
C GLN A 36 12.92 33.17 5.86
N HIS A 37 13.49 31.97 6.09
CA HIS A 37 13.34 31.16 7.30
C HIS A 37 14.09 31.79 8.49
N SER A 38 13.52 31.67 9.69
CA SER A 38 14.24 31.73 10.97
C SER A 38 13.82 30.56 11.84
N ALA A 39 14.80 29.78 12.27
CA ALA A 39 14.69 28.71 13.25
C ALA A 39 14.86 29.28 14.66
N LEU A 40 14.09 28.78 15.63
CA LEU A 40 14.36 28.93 17.06
C LEU A 40 13.95 27.65 17.79
N SER A 41 14.94 26.99 18.36
CA SER A 41 14.80 25.93 19.36
C SER A 41 14.51 26.54 20.74
N SER A 42 13.68 25.89 21.56
CA SER A 42 13.93 25.83 23.00
C SER A 42 13.21 24.65 23.68
N THR A 43 13.96 24.06 24.60
CA THR A 43 13.69 22.94 25.51
C THR A 43 12.71 23.29 26.64
N ALA A 44 11.86 22.36 27.06
CA ALA A 44 11.47 22.17 28.47
C ALA A 44 10.66 20.88 28.73
N GLN A 45 11.17 20.04 29.63
CA GLN A 45 10.43 19.16 30.55
C GLN A 45 10.66 19.75 31.96
N PRO A 46 9.83 19.50 33.02
CA PRO A 46 9.40 18.15 33.42
C PRO A 46 8.02 17.99 34.13
N ALA A 47 7.71 16.72 34.43
CA ALA A 47 7.09 16.18 35.67
C ALA A 47 5.55 16.00 35.78
N PRO A 48 5.10 15.03 36.62
CA PRO A 48 3.93 14.17 36.39
C PRO A 48 2.76 14.39 37.36
N ALA A 49 1.61 13.76 37.09
CA ALA A 49 0.51 13.65 38.05
C ALA A 49 -0.11 12.24 38.06
N SER A 50 -0.26 11.73 39.28
CA SER A 50 -0.79 10.44 39.68
C SER A 50 -1.98 10.65 40.63
N ILE A 51 -3.13 10.01 40.37
CA ILE A 51 -4.25 9.72 41.29
C ILE A 51 -4.97 8.51 40.62
N SER A 52 -5.05 7.25 41.09
CA SER A 52 -5.27 6.55 42.38
C SER A 52 -6.66 6.69 43.00
N LYS A 53 -7.48 5.63 42.88
CA LYS A 53 -8.26 4.89 43.93
C LYS A 53 -9.56 4.29 43.37
N SER A 54 -9.74 2.95 43.33
CA SER A 54 -10.25 2.03 44.39
C SER A 54 -11.68 1.57 44.01
N ALA A 55 -12.21 0.37 44.25
CA ALA A 55 -11.88 -0.85 45.01
C ALA A 55 -12.63 -2.03 44.31
N GLN A 56 -12.10 -3.24 44.15
CA GLN A 56 -11.93 -4.33 45.14
C GLN A 56 -13.22 -4.74 45.87
N ALA A 57 -13.77 -5.93 45.55
CA ALA A 57 -13.94 -7.08 46.45
C ALA A 57 -15.04 -8.05 45.95
N GLY A 58 -14.75 -9.35 46.00
CA GLY A 58 -15.71 -10.42 45.75
C GLY A 58 -15.04 -11.78 45.55
N ASP A 59 -14.43 -12.29 46.62
CA ASP A 59 -13.76 -13.60 46.74
C ASP A 59 -14.73 -14.81 46.72
N THR A 60 -14.13 -16.02 46.66
CA THR A 60 -14.63 -17.38 47.01
C THR A 60 -15.49 -18.13 45.97
N ALA A 61 -15.32 -19.43 45.67
CA ALA A 61 -14.52 -20.56 46.17
C ALA A 61 -14.39 -21.62 45.03
N GLN A 62 -13.24 -22.24 44.76
CA GLN A 62 -12.69 -23.49 45.32
C GLN A 62 -13.49 -24.81 45.10
N ALA A 63 -12.95 -25.62 44.18
CA ALA A 63 -12.51 -27.03 44.31
C ALA A 63 -13.39 -28.25 43.96
N ALA A 64 -12.67 -29.19 43.30
CA ALA A 64 -12.72 -30.66 43.35
C ALA A 64 -13.67 -31.36 42.32
N THR A 65 -13.32 -32.46 41.62
CA THR A 65 -12.23 -33.44 41.77
C THR A 65 -12.12 -34.33 40.50
N ALA A 66 -10.88 -34.74 40.20
CA ALA A 66 -10.37 -36.00 39.64
C ALA A 66 -11.17 -36.87 38.62
N ALA A 67 -10.47 -37.24 37.54
CA ALA A 67 -10.22 -38.65 37.22
C ALA A 67 -8.91 -38.78 36.41
N SER A 68 -7.88 -39.35 37.06
CA SER A 68 -6.67 -39.86 36.41
C SER A 68 -6.94 -41.25 35.88
N GLU A 69 -6.65 -41.50 34.61
CA GLU A 69 -6.30 -42.83 34.12
C GLU A 69 -4.85 -42.80 33.64
N SER A 70 -4.07 -43.70 34.23
CA SER A 70 -2.65 -43.90 34.01
C SER A 70 -2.45 -44.81 32.79
N GLN A 71 -1.62 -44.38 31.83
CA GLN A 71 -1.03 -45.27 30.83
C GLN A 71 0.48 -45.02 30.72
N PRO A 72 1.27 -46.07 30.42
CA PRO A 72 2.67 -46.18 30.80
C PRO A 72 3.60 -45.35 29.91
N ALA A 73 4.72 -44.97 30.50
CA ALA A 73 5.82 -44.27 29.84
C ALA A 73 6.30 -45.03 28.60
N GLN A 74 5.97 -44.51 27.41
CA GLN A 74 6.72 -44.76 26.20
C GLN A 74 7.77 -43.67 26.06
N THR A 75 9.03 -44.08 26.08
CA THR A 75 10.18 -43.38 25.50
C THR A 75 9.92 -43.21 24.00
N GLY A 76 9.10 -42.20 23.66
CA GLY A 76 8.76 -41.84 22.29
C GLY A 76 9.80 -40.89 21.73
N ALA A 77 10.32 -41.24 20.55
CA ALA A 77 11.22 -40.45 19.73
C ALA A 77 10.90 -38.94 19.79
N ALA A 78 11.93 -38.11 19.84
CA ALA A 78 11.81 -36.66 19.66
C ALA A 78 10.84 -36.41 18.50
N GLN A 79 9.66 -35.91 18.83
CA GLN A 79 8.62 -35.64 17.85
C GLN A 79 9.17 -34.51 16.99
N VAL A 80 9.78 -34.88 15.86
CA VAL A 80 10.27 -33.94 14.86
C VAL A 80 9.02 -33.24 14.36
N SER A 81 8.75 -32.06 14.93
CA SER A 81 7.67 -31.20 14.47
C SER A 81 7.82 -31.06 12.95
N PRO A 82 6.77 -31.40 12.18
CA PRO A 82 6.88 -31.48 10.74
C PRO A 82 7.31 -30.12 10.18
N THR A 83 8.34 -30.13 9.35
CA THR A 83 8.83 -28.94 8.65
C THR A 83 7.66 -28.27 7.91
N PRO A 84 7.51 -26.93 7.95
CA PRO A 84 6.39 -26.25 7.30
C PRO A 84 6.26 -26.65 5.82
N ALA A 85 5.04 -26.88 5.32
CA ALA A 85 4.83 -27.12 3.89
C ALA A 85 5.13 -25.86 3.05
N VAL A 86 5.40 -26.03 1.75
CA VAL A 86 5.55 -24.90 0.84
C VAL A 86 4.24 -24.11 0.73
N GLY A 87 4.29 -22.79 0.90
CA GLY A 87 3.13 -21.91 0.85
C GLY A 87 3.18 -20.74 1.84
N TRP A 88 2.06 -20.03 1.96
CA TRP A 88 1.91 -18.85 2.80
C TRP A 88 1.16 -19.14 4.10
N TYR A 89 1.54 -18.44 5.16
CA TYR A 89 0.99 -18.56 6.50
C TYR A 89 0.61 -17.17 6.99
N ALA A 90 -0.68 -16.96 7.26
CA ALA A 90 -1.16 -15.73 7.90
C ALA A 90 -0.62 -15.66 9.33
N VAL A 91 -0.06 -14.50 9.68
CA VAL A 91 0.41 -14.23 11.04
C VAL A 91 -0.55 -13.23 11.69
N PRO A 92 -1.15 -13.55 12.85
CA PRO A 92 -2.15 -12.68 13.49
C PRO A 92 -1.50 -11.48 14.22
N ILE A 93 -0.64 -10.73 13.53
CA ILE A 93 0.07 -9.58 14.13
C ILE A 93 -0.88 -8.43 14.46
N GLY A 94 -1.91 -8.19 13.63
CA GLY A 94 -2.90 -7.16 13.87
C GLY A 94 -3.63 -7.35 15.20
N GLN A 95 -4.02 -8.59 15.48
CA GLN A 95 -4.67 -8.99 16.73
C GLN A 95 -3.76 -8.85 17.95
N ALA A 96 -2.47 -9.13 17.79
CA ALA A 96 -1.52 -9.16 18.90
C ALA A 96 -0.89 -7.78 19.21
N TYR A 97 -0.72 -6.92 18.21
CA TYR A 97 0.09 -5.71 18.30
C TYR A 97 -0.63 -4.42 17.87
N GLY A 98 -1.81 -4.53 17.26
CA GLY A 98 -2.58 -3.42 16.72
C GLY A 98 -2.64 -3.41 15.19
N ASP A 99 -3.59 -2.65 14.66
CA ASP A 99 -3.87 -2.44 13.24
C ASP A 99 -2.69 -1.92 12.41
N LEU A 100 -1.74 -1.22 13.06
CA LEU A 100 -0.51 -0.68 12.46
C LEU A 100 0.74 -1.57 12.61
N ALA A 101 0.55 -2.87 12.84
CA ALA A 101 1.64 -3.83 12.94
C ALA A 101 2.03 -4.42 11.58
N VAL A 102 3.34 -4.61 11.37
CA VAL A 102 3.92 -5.25 10.19
C VAL A 102 5.11 -6.14 10.57
N ILE A 103 5.33 -7.24 9.85
CA ILE A 103 6.54 -8.06 10.04
C ILE A 103 7.73 -7.38 9.37
N ALA A 104 8.75 -7.08 10.17
CA ALA A 104 9.97 -6.39 9.75
C ALA A 104 11.24 -7.26 9.87
N GLY A 105 11.10 -8.52 10.27
CA GLY A 105 12.17 -9.49 10.29
C GLY A 105 11.65 -10.91 10.52
N VAL A 106 12.37 -11.88 10.00
CA VAL A 106 12.08 -13.31 10.20
C VAL A 106 13.40 -14.06 10.40
N GLU A 107 13.45 -14.91 11.42
CA GLU A 107 14.59 -15.78 11.73
C GLU A 107 14.05 -17.17 12.08
N PRO A 108 14.39 -18.21 11.30
CA PRO A 108 13.96 -19.56 11.59
C PRO A 108 14.74 -20.17 12.75
N GLU A 109 14.03 -20.90 13.62
CA GLU A 109 14.59 -21.63 14.74
C GLU A 109 13.87 -22.98 14.87
N GLY A 110 14.31 -23.94 14.07
CA GLY A 110 13.73 -25.28 14.03
C GLY A 110 12.27 -25.24 13.55
N ALA A 111 11.33 -25.59 14.43
CA ALA A 111 9.91 -25.64 14.07
C ALA A 111 9.17 -24.28 14.23
N ARG A 112 9.85 -23.27 14.77
CA ARG A 112 9.29 -21.95 15.04
C ARG A 112 10.08 -20.89 14.28
N LEU A 113 9.45 -19.75 14.08
CA LEU A 113 10.07 -18.57 13.52
C LEU A 113 10.07 -17.49 14.58
N ARG A 114 11.23 -16.91 14.86
CA ARG A 114 11.30 -15.63 15.55
C ARG A 114 10.99 -14.55 14.53
N ILE A 115 9.91 -13.82 14.76
CA ILE A 115 9.58 -12.66 13.93
C ILE A 115 9.83 -11.38 14.71
N THR A 116 10.28 -10.38 13.96
CA THR A 116 10.39 -9.01 14.42
C THR A 116 9.18 -8.26 13.88
N VAL A 117 8.45 -7.59 14.77
CA VAL A 117 7.28 -6.78 14.45
C VAL A 117 7.63 -5.31 14.65
N ARG A 118 7.36 -4.49 13.65
CA ARG A 118 7.37 -3.03 13.76
C ARG A 118 5.93 -2.55 13.88
N VAL A 119 5.67 -1.63 14.79
CA VAL A 119 4.34 -1.05 15.02
C VAL A 119 4.46 0.46 14.92
N GLU A 120 3.76 1.05 13.96
CA GLU A 120 3.73 2.50 13.78
C GLU A 120 2.80 3.16 14.81
N VAL A 121 3.18 4.37 15.24
CA VAL A 121 2.41 5.19 16.19
C VAL A 121 2.00 6.47 15.49
N ARG A 122 0.68 6.72 15.41
CA ARG A 122 0.11 7.91 14.79
C ARG A 122 -0.23 8.99 15.80
N ASN A 123 -0.20 10.25 15.35
CA ASN A 123 -0.82 11.36 16.06
C ASN A 123 -2.34 11.41 15.80
N HIS A 124 -3.02 12.35 16.44
CA HIS A 124 -4.46 12.58 16.29
C HIS A 124 -4.90 13.01 14.88
N GLU A 125 -3.97 13.45 14.05
CA GLU A 125 -4.18 13.85 12.65
C GLU A 125 -3.90 12.69 11.68
N GLY A 126 -3.50 11.52 12.18
CA GLY A 126 -3.20 10.33 11.39
C GLY A 126 -1.74 10.21 10.91
N TRP A 127 -0.86 11.15 11.25
CA TRP A 127 0.55 11.11 10.86
C TRP A 127 1.36 10.16 11.73
N ILE A 128 2.20 9.34 11.10
CA ILE A 128 3.18 8.50 11.81
C ILE A 128 4.21 9.41 12.50
N MET A 129 4.30 9.33 13.82
CA MET A 129 5.24 10.12 14.65
C MET A 129 6.45 9.31 15.13
N SER A 130 6.26 8.01 15.34
CA SER A 130 7.29 7.12 15.86
C SER A 130 6.92 5.67 15.57
N HIS A 131 7.84 4.76 15.86
CA HIS A 131 7.61 3.33 15.76
C HIS A 131 8.23 2.60 16.95
N ARG A 132 7.68 1.43 17.28
CA ARG A 132 8.21 0.51 18.28
C ARG A 132 8.51 -0.85 17.66
N TRP A 133 9.47 -1.55 18.24
CA TRP A 133 9.88 -2.88 17.81
C TRP A 133 9.53 -3.92 18.86
N ALA A 134 9.06 -5.08 18.41
CA ALA A 134 8.73 -6.22 19.27
C ALA A 134 9.22 -7.52 18.65
N ALA A 135 9.48 -8.50 19.50
CA ALA A 135 9.71 -9.87 19.09
C ALA A 135 8.46 -10.71 19.30
N ALA A 136 8.26 -11.70 18.44
CA ALA A 136 7.27 -12.74 18.63
C ALA A 136 7.80 -14.07 18.13
N TRP A 137 7.26 -15.15 18.66
CA TRP A 137 7.44 -16.50 18.14
C TRP A 137 6.20 -16.91 17.36
N PHE A 138 6.39 -17.23 16.09
CA PHE A 138 5.35 -17.77 15.23
C PHE A 138 5.61 -19.25 14.98
N THR A 139 4.55 -20.06 15.02
CA THR A 139 4.64 -21.51 14.75
C THR A 139 3.82 -21.83 13.50
N PRO A 140 4.45 -21.93 12.31
CA PRO A 140 3.72 -22.07 11.04
C PRO A 140 2.76 -23.26 11.02
N ALA A 141 3.14 -24.39 11.62
CA ALA A 141 2.30 -25.60 11.66
C ALA A 141 0.96 -25.41 12.37
N THR A 142 0.84 -24.43 13.27
CA THR A 142 -0.38 -24.17 14.06
C THR A 142 -0.97 -22.78 13.83
N GLY A 143 -0.25 -21.90 13.12
CA GLY A 143 -0.63 -20.48 13.01
C GLY A 143 -0.51 -19.69 14.31
N ARG A 144 0.06 -20.29 15.38
CA ARG A 144 0.09 -19.65 16.69
C ARG A 144 1.21 -18.62 16.77
N LEU A 145 0.82 -17.40 17.16
CA LEU A 145 1.73 -16.31 17.51
C LEU A 145 1.83 -16.18 19.04
N GLN A 146 3.05 -16.02 19.54
CA GLN A 146 3.32 -15.78 20.95
C GLN A 146 4.24 -14.55 21.08
N PRO A 147 3.77 -13.44 21.66
CA PRO A 147 4.61 -12.29 21.94
C PRO A 147 5.81 -12.66 22.82
N ALA A 148 6.97 -12.11 22.50
CA ALA A 148 8.25 -12.40 23.16
C ALA A 148 8.91 -11.15 23.79
N GLY A 149 8.19 -10.03 23.84
CA GLY A 149 8.63 -8.77 24.46
C GLY A 149 9.04 -7.69 23.47
N SER A 150 9.42 -6.52 24.00
CA SER A 150 9.89 -5.38 23.22
C SER A 150 11.35 -5.55 22.79
N LEU A 151 11.71 -4.94 21.66
CA LEU A 151 13.08 -4.87 21.15
C LEU A 151 13.55 -3.42 21.15
N PRO A 152 14.87 -3.17 21.26
CA PRO A 152 15.43 -1.87 20.96
C PRO A 152 15.17 -1.47 19.49
N ALA A 153 15.25 -0.18 19.20
CA ALA A 153 15.22 0.30 17.83
C ALA A 153 16.34 -0.36 17.01
N GLN A 154 16.02 -0.77 15.79
CA GLN A 154 16.93 -1.50 14.93
C GLN A 154 16.70 -1.12 13.47
N THR A 155 17.76 -1.24 12.68
CA THR A 155 17.68 -1.11 11.22
C THR A 155 17.31 -2.45 10.63
N GLN A 156 16.44 -2.44 9.63
CA GLN A 156 16.07 -3.66 8.93
C GLN A 156 17.26 -4.20 8.13
N ARG A 157 17.42 -5.53 8.11
CA ARG A 157 18.45 -6.17 7.29
C ARG A 157 18.07 -6.06 5.82
N THR A 158 19.00 -5.58 5.01
CA THR A 158 18.88 -5.51 3.55
C THR A 158 19.89 -6.45 2.90
N TYR A 159 19.63 -6.83 1.65
CA TYR A 159 20.57 -7.62 0.87
C TYR A 159 21.85 -6.82 0.58
N ALA A 160 23.00 -7.45 0.80
CA ALA A 160 24.33 -6.86 0.60
C ALA A 160 25.24 -7.76 -0.27
N GLY A 161 24.64 -8.64 -1.08
CA GLY A 161 25.40 -9.52 -1.97
C GLY A 161 25.77 -8.84 -3.29
N PRO A 162 26.45 -9.57 -4.20
CA PRO A 162 27.08 -9.01 -5.40
C PRO A 162 26.11 -8.79 -6.57
N VAL A 163 24.83 -9.14 -6.43
CA VAL A 163 23.85 -9.06 -7.51
C VAL A 163 23.11 -7.72 -7.46
N HIS A 164 22.96 -7.07 -8.59
CA HIS A 164 22.24 -5.79 -8.70
C HIS A 164 21.19 -5.85 -9.81
N LEU A 165 20.06 -5.16 -9.57
CA LEU A 165 19.04 -4.90 -10.58
C LEU A 165 19.23 -3.45 -11.04
N GLU A 166 19.67 -3.29 -12.28
CA GLU A 166 19.93 -1.98 -12.89
C GLU A 166 18.73 -1.57 -13.74
N PHE A 167 18.16 -0.42 -13.41
CA PHE A 167 17.04 0.19 -14.11
C PHE A 167 17.56 1.27 -15.05
N SER A 168 17.06 1.32 -16.28
CA SER A 168 17.44 2.38 -17.23
C SER A 168 17.12 3.76 -16.65
N SER A 169 18.07 4.70 -16.77
CA SER A 169 18.00 6.05 -16.18
C SER A 169 16.87 6.96 -16.70
N GLY A 170 16.09 6.51 -17.68
CA GLY A 170 14.85 7.15 -18.10
C GLY A 170 13.67 6.42 -17.50
N PHE A 171 13.13 6.91 -16.38
CA PHE A 171 11.88 6.38 -15.84
C PHE A 171 10.76 6.74 -16.80
N PRO A 172 10.03 5.76 -17.38
CA PRO A 172 8.87 6.09 -18.17
C PRO A 172 7.82 6.74 -17.26
N SER A 173 7.46 7.98 -17.56
CA SER A 173 6.20 8.56 -17.08
C SER A 173 5.05 7.67 -17.56
N GLY A 174 4.07 7.39 -16.71
CA GLY A 174 2.87 6.65 -17.13
C GLY A 174 2.87 5.14 -16.83
N PHE A 175 3.60 4.70 -15.79
CA PHE A 175 3.33 3.41 -15.12
C PHE A 175 3.47 2.18 -16.04
N VAL A 176 4.47 2.20 -16.92
CA VAL A 176 4.80 1.14 -17.87
C VAL A 176 5.84 0.19 -17.25
N SER A 177 5.78 -1.10 -17.60
CA SER A 177 6.83 -2.06 -17.24
C SER A 177 8.21 -1.53 -17.64
N VAL A 178 9.15 -1.60 -16.72
CA VAL A 178 10.52 -1.10 -16.92
C VAL A 178 11.43 -2.28 -17.32
N PRO A 179 12.33 -2.11 -18.31
CA PRO A 179 13.37 -3.09 -18.58
C PRO A 179 14.41 -3.06 -17.45
N VAL A 180 14.82 -4.25 -17.01
CA VAL A 180 15.84 -4.43 -15.96
C VAL A 180 17.01 -5.22 -16.51
N THR A 181 18.21 -4.72 -16.22
CA THR A 181 19.46 -5.46 -16.43
C THR A 181 19.85 -6.10 -15.10
N VAL A 182 20.26 -7.37 -15.14
CA VAL A 182 20.80 -8.05 -13.96
C VAL A 182 22.32 -8.06 -14.08
N GLU A 183 22.99 -7.62 -13.02
CA GLU A 183 24.45 -7.63 -12.94
C GLU A 183 24.94 -8.48 -11.76
N VAL A 184 26.07 -9.15 -11.92
CA VAL A 184 26.77 -9.88 -10.87
C VAL A 184 28.20 -9.38 -10.81
N GLY A 185 28.55 -8.64 -9.75
CA GLY A 185 29.88 -8.06 -9.59
C GLY A 185 30.29 -7.12 -10.73
N GLY A 186 29.34 -6.29 -11.21
CA GLY A 186 29.55 -5.31 -12.28
C GLY A 186 29.63 -5.90 -13.69
N LYS A 187 29.21 -7.15 -13.89
CA LYS A 187 29.13 -7.81 -15.19
C LYS A 187 27.69 -8.21 -15.50
N PRO A 188 27.23 -8.10 -16.77
CA PRO A 188 25.92 -8.59 -17.16
C PRO A 188 25.74 -10.08 -16.85
N ALA A 189 24.60 -10.42 -16.27
CA ALA A 189 24.18 -11.77 -15.95
C ALA A 189 23.06 -12.24 -16.89
N ALA A 190 22.39 -13.34 -16.55
CA ALA A 190 21.21 -13.77 -17.30
C ALA A 190 20.15 -12.65 -17.34
N LYS A 191 19.45 -12.55 -18.47
CA LYS A 191 18.46 -11.50 -18.69
C LYS A 191 17.23 -11.73 -17.81
N TRP A 192 16.73 -10.67 -17.17
CA TRP A 192 15.45 -10.70 -16.48
C TRP A 192 14.31 -11.07 -17.46
N PRO A 193 13.42 -12.02 -17.12
CA PRO A 193 12.36 -12.44 -18.04
C PRO A 193 11.35 -11.32 -18.32
N SER A 194 11.10 -11.00 -19.59
CA SER A 194 10.15 -9.94 -19.98
C SER A 194 8.70 -10.26 -19.62
N SER A 195 8.37 -11.53 -19.36
CA SER A 195 7.04 -11.97 -18.91
C SER A 195 6.77 -11.69 -17.43
N ILE A 196 7.79 -11.30 -16.67
CA ILE A 196 7.70 -10.86 -15.28
C ILE A 196 7.94 -9.33 -15.27
N PRO A 197 6.88 -8.51 -15.39
CA PRO A 197 7.04 -7.07 -15.44
C PRO A 197 7.57 -6.55 -14.11
N THR A 198 8.53 -5.65 -14.19
CA THR A 198 9.00 -4.83 -13.06
C THR A 198 8.41 -3.44 -13.23
N TYR A 199 8.07 -2.82 -12.11
CA TYR A 199 7.47 -1.48 -12.09
C TYR A 199 8.39 -0.53 -11.37
N GLY A 200 8.31 0.75 -11.71
CA GLY A 200 9.13 1.77 -11.10
C GLY A 200 8.32 3.02 -10.77
N SER A 201 8.44 3.50 -9.54
CA SER A 201 7.91 4.78 -9.09
C SER A 201 8.98 5.87 -9.14
N LEU A 202 8.55 7.11 -9.33
CA LEU A 202 9.39 8.30 -9.15
C LEU A 202 9.65 8.63 -7.67
N VAL A 203 8.91 7.99 -6.76
CA VAL A 203 8.99 8.21 -5.31
C VAL A 203 9.87 7.12 -4.69
N ASN A 204 11.19 7.27 -4.85
CA ASN A 204 12.17 6.48 -4.11
C ASN A 204 12.74 7.34 -2.97
N PRO A 205 13.05 6.75 -1.80
CA PRO A 205 13.86 7.45 -0.81
C PRO A 205 15.20 7.86 -1.46
N GLU A 206 15.75 9.02 -1.07
CA GLU A 206 16.99 9.57 -1.66
C GLU A 206 18.17 8.59 -1.64
N THR A 207 18.13 7.61 -0.74
CA THR A 207 19.15 6.58 -0.55
C THR A 207 19.06 5.40 -1.50
N PHE A 208 17.99 5.28 -2.29
CA PHE A 208 17.77 4.16 -3.22
C PHE A 208 17.92 4.61 -4.67
N PRO A 209 18.66 3.87 -5.51
CA PRO A 209 18.61 4.05 -6.95
C PRO A 209 17.15 3.98 -7.45
N PRO A 210 16.78 4.77 -8.46
CA PRO A 210 15.43 4.75 -9.00
C PRO A 210 14.92 3.32 -9.30
N GLY A 211 13.73 2.96 -8.79
CA GLY A 211 13.06 1.66 -9.01
C GLY A 211 13.55 0.51 -8.15
N SER A 212 14.67 0.66 -7.46
CA SER A 212 15.17 -0.36 -6.52
C SER A 212 14.29 -0.51 -5.28
N TRP A 213 13.47 0.52 -4.95
CA TRP A 213 12.47 0.42 -3.88
C TRP A 213 11.28 -0.47 -4.25
N ASP A 214 10.93 -0.52 -5.53
CA ASP A 214 9.78 -1.28 -6.01
C ASP A 214 10.15 -2.72 -6.37
N ASN A 215 11.45 -3.04 -6.43
CA ASN A 215 11.98 -4.33 -6.86
C ASN A 215 13.20 -4.67 -5.99
N VAL A 216 12.95 -5.32 -4.84
CA VAL A 216 13.96 -5.49 -3.80
C VAL A 216 14.48 -6.91 -3.79
N ILE A 217 15.80 -7.07 -3.97
CA ILE A 217 16.48 -8.33 -3.68
C ILE A 217 16.46 -8.52 -2.16
N LEU A 218 15.87 -9.62 -1.72
CA LEU A 218 15.76 -9.97 -0.30
C LEU A 218 16.94 -10.81 0.17
N GLY A 219 17.44 -11.67 -0.71
CA GLY A 219 18.44 -12.67 -0.36
C GLY A 219 18.92 -13.47 -1.56
N GLN A 220 19.95 -14.29 -1.33
CA GLN A 220 20.55 -15.14 -2.35
C GLN A 220 20.90 -16.52 -1.79
N VAL A 221 20.68 -17.56 -2.59
CA VAL A 221 21.01 -18.95 -2.32
C VAL A 221 21.70 -19.55 -3.55
N GLY A 222 23.03 -19.65 -3.51
CA GLY A 222 23.79 -20.05 -4.70
C GLY A 222 23.55 -19.08 -5.85
N ASN A 223 23.10 -19.57 -7.00
CA ASN A 223 22.77 -18.74 -8.17
C ASN A 223 21.39 -18.06 -8.07
N TRP A 224 20.56 -18.46 -7.10
CA TRP A 224 19.19 -17.99 -7.01
C TRP A 224 19.12 -16.74 -6.14
N ILE A 225 18.69 -15.62 -6.72
CA ILE A 225 18.25 -14.44 -5.95
C ILE A 225 16.75 -14.52 -5.70
N TRP A 226 16.33 -13.99 -4.55
CA TRP A 226 14.93 -13.85 -4.17
C TRP A 226 14.57 -12.38 -4.21
N VAL A 227 13.60 -12.02 -5.04
CA VAL A 227 13.22 -10.63 -5.31
C VAL A 227 11.74 -10.44 -4.98
N ALA A 228 11.42 -9.49 -4.12
CA ALA A 228 10.05 -9.02 -3.99
C ALA A 228 9.80 -7.92 -5.01
N LEU A 229 8.64 -7.96 -5.65
CA LEU A 229 8.22 -6.95 -6.63
C LEU A 229 6.93 -6.28 -6.15
N LYS A 230 6.88 -4.96 -6.28
CA LYS A 230 5.64 -4.21 -6.14
C LYS A 230 4.78 -4.35 -7.40
N GLY A 231 3.48 -4.27 -7.18
CA GLY A 231 2.36 -4.44 -8.10
C GLY A 231 1.06 -4.11 -7.34
N PRO A 232 -0.12 -4.33 -7.88
CA PRO A 232 -0.48 -5.56 -8.54
C PRO A 232 -0.16 -5.49 -10.03
N LYS A 233 0.09 -6.66 -10.62
CA LYS A 233 0.04 -6.83 -12.08
C LYS A 233 -1.23 -6.20 -12.69
N ASP A 234 -2.35 -6.29 -11.96
CA ASP A 234 -3.65 -5.73 -12.31
C ASP A 234 -4.10 -4.71 -11.25
N PRO A 235 -3.85 -3.40 -11.46
CA PRO A 235 -4.23 -2.34 -10.53
C PRO A 235 -5.75 -2.19 -10.38
N PRO A 236 -6.23 -1.55 -9.28
CA PRO A 236 -7.61 -1.09 -9.19
C PRO A 236 -7.99 -0.35 -10.48
N PHE A 237 -9.18 -0.69 -11.01
CA PHE A 237 -9.75 -0.11 -12.23
C PHE A 237 -9.06 -0.46 -13.56
N SER A 238 -8.10 -1.39 -13.59
CA SER A 238 -7.59 -1.95 -14.86
C SER A 238 -8.70 -2.61 -15.68
N PRO A 239 -8.77 -2.45 -17.03
CA PRO A 239 -7.90 -1.63 -17.90
C PRO A 239 -8.37 -0.17 -18.04
N HIS A 240 -9.48 0.21 -17.42
CA HIS A 240 -10.16 1.50 -17.56
C HIS A 240 -9.52 2.63 -16.75
N ALA A 241 -8.27 2.48 -16.34
CA ALA A 241 -7.61 3.42 -15.44
C ALA A 241 -7.07 4.67 -16.17
N TRP A 242 -6.98 4.72 -17.50
CA TRP A 242 -6.35 5.85 -18.20
C TRP A 242 -7.10 7.18 -18.02
N PRO A 243 -6.42 8.33 -17.77
CA PRO A 243 -4.97 8.53 -17.70
C PRO A 243 -4.32 8.25 -16.33
N ILE A 244 -5.05 7.68 -15.38
CA ILE A 244 -4.69 7.57 -13.96
C ILE A 244 -4.50 6.10 -13.52
N THR A 245 -3.29 5.56 -13.67
CA THR A 245 -2.98 4.17 -13.29
C THR A 245 -2.48 4.11 -11.84
N TRP A 246 -3.39 3.78 -10.91
CA TRP A 246 -3.14 3.71 -9.46
C TRP A 246 -2.69 2.32 -8.99
N GLY A 247 -2.06 2.22 -7.81
CA GLY A 247 -2.10 0.99 -7.01
C GLY A 247 -0.93 0.01 -7.11
N PHE A 248 0.10 0.25 -7.93
CA PHE A 248 1.25 -0.65 -8.12
C PHE A 248 2.25 -0.68 -6.94
N ARG A 249 1.95 -0.07 -5.79
CA ARG A 249 2.90 0.07 -4.67
C ARG A 249 2.83 -1.05 -3.63
N THR A 250 2.15 -2.16 -3.91
CA THR A 250 1.97 -3.26 -2.95
C THR A 250 2.83 -4.44 -3.33
N TRP A 251 3.52 -5.09 -2.40
CA TRP A 251 4.24 -6.33 -2.73
C TRP A 251 3.24 -7.42 -3.12
N ASP A 252 3.19 -7.76 -4.40
CA ASP A 252 2.20 -8.70 -4.94
C ASP A 252 2.85 -9.99 -5.45
N ARG A 253 4.16 -9.97 -5.70
CA ARG A 253 4.92 -11.07 -6.30
C ARG A 253 6.27 -11.26 -5.63
N LEU A 254 6.63 -12.53 -5.45
CA LEU A 254 7.95 -12.98 -5.05
C LEU A 254 8.54 -13.79 -6.21
N VAL A 255 9.76 -13.46 -6.62
CA VAL A 255 10.43 -14.11 -7.74
C VAL A 255 11.75 -14.69 -7.28
N ALA A 256 11.92 -15.99 -7.46
CA ALA A 256 13.22 -16.64 -7.39
C ALA A 256 13.81 -16.65 -8.80
N PHE A 257 14.98 -16.06 -9.00
CA PHE A 257 15.64 -15.93 -10.31
C PHE A 257 17.06 -16.48 -10.26
N ASP A 258 17.38 -17.40 -11.17
CA ASP A 258 18.74 -17.91 -11.35
C ASP A 258 19.53 -16.97 -12.26
N VAL A 259 20.54 -16.32 -11.68
CA VAL A 259 21.35 -15.30 -12.36
C VAL A 259 22.27 -15.87 -13.46
N VAL A 260 22.45 -17.19 -13.51
CA VAL A 260 23.29 -17.87 -14.51
C VAL A 260 22.44 -18.39 -15.66
N THR A 261 21.34 -19.07 -15.36
CA THR A 261 20.52 -19.73 -16.38
C THR A 261 19.38 -18.86 -16.91
N GLY A 262 18.98 -17.82 -16.16
CA GLY A 262 17.82 -16.99 -16.46
C GLY A 262 16.49 -17.65 -16.10
N GLN A 263 16.50 -18.83 -15.49
CA GLN A 263 15.29 -19.49 -15.01
C GLN A 263 14.67 -18.69 -13.86
N ALA A 264 13.34 -18.61 -13.83
CA ALA A 264 12.61 -17.91 -12.79
C ALA A 264 11.41 -18.70 -12.30
N VAL A 265 11.10 -18.56 -11.01
CA VAL A 265 9.86 -19.02 -10.40
C VAL A 265 9.15 -17.85 -9.74
N GLU A 266 7.95 -17.54 -10.20
CA GLU A 266 7.08 -16.48 -9.71
C GLU A 266 6.03 -17.06 -8.75
N TYR A 267 5.91 -16.48 -7.56
CA TYR A 267 4.93 -16.80 -6.54
C TYR A 267 4.07 -15.55 -6.26
N ALA A 268 2.75 -15.72 -6.23
CA ALA A 268 1.85 -14.65 -5.82
C ALA A 268 1.93 -14.45 -4.30
N ILE A 269 2.00 -13.20 -3.86
CA ILE A 269 1.92 -12.82 -2.45
C ILE A 269 0.43 -12.54 -2.13
N PRO A 270 -0.15 -13.19 -1.12
CA PRO A 270 -1.51 -12.89 -0.68
C PRO A 270 -1.62 -11.43 -0.22
N ARG A 271 -2.76 -10.79 -0.50
CA ARG A 271 -3.02 -9.43 0.00
C ARG A 271 -3.17 -9.46 1.53
N SER A 272 -2.57 -8.49 2.20
CA SER A 272 -2.79 -8.26 3.64
C SER A 272 -4.22 -7.78 3.89
N TYR A 273 -4.85 -8.29 4.94
CA TYR A 273 -6.16 -7.85 5.43
C TYR A 273 -6.03 -6.55 6.23
N GLY A 274 -5.06 -6.48 7.15
CA GLY A 274 -4.88 -5.32 8.03
C GLY A 274 -4.37 -4.06 7.30
N TYR A 275 -5.01 -2.93 7.55
CA TYR A 275 -4.67 -1.64 6.95
C TYR A 275 -3.21 -1.21 7.20
N GLY A 276 -2.66 -1.40 8.41
CA GLY A 276 -1.28 -1.01 8.69
C GLY A 276 -0.24 -1.77 7.91
N SER A 277 -0.40 -3.10 7.83
CA SER A 277 0.41 -3.94 6.97
C SER A 277 0.31 -3.49 5.50
N TRP A 278 -0.80 -2.88 5.07
CA TRP A 278 -0.93 -2.33 3.72
C TRP A 278 -0.23 -0.97 3.55
N VAL A 279 -0.41 -0.04 4.49
CA VAL A 279 0.22 1.30 4.49
C VAL A 279 1.74 1.18 4.42
N ASP A 280 2.31 0.26 5.19
CA ASP A 280 3.75 0.06 5.20
C ASP A 280 4.28 -0.56 3.91
N MET A 281 3.43 -1.23 3.13
CA MET A 281 3.82 -1.73 1.81
C MET A 281 3.90 -0.60 0.78
N VAL A 282 3.12 0.47 0.93
CA VAL A 282 2.95 1.52 -0.10
C VAL A 282 3.71 2.82 0.15
N THR A 283 4.21 3.06 1.37
CA THR A 283 4.93 4.30 1.71
C THR A 283 6.45 4.18 1.55
N PRO A 284 7.16 5.27 1.19
CA PRO A 284 8.61 5.26 0.96
C PRO A 284 9.47 5.05 2.23
N ASN A 285 8.92 5.19 3.44
CA ASN A 285 9.67 5.04 4.71
C ASN A 285 9.40 3.71 5.43
N ALA A 286 8.75 2.77 4.76
CA ALA A 286 8.10 1.66 5.40
C ALA A 286 8.67 0.29 5.04
N VAL A 287 8.35 -0.67 5.89
CA VAL A 287 9.07 -1.93 6.07
C VAL A 287 9.26 -2.74 4.78
N LEU A 288 10.50 -3.17 4.52
CA LEU A 288 10.83 -4.06 3.42
C LEU A 288 10.40 -5.51 3.71
N PRO A 289 10.10 -6.32 2.70
CA PRO A 289 9.98 -7.76 2.86
C PRO A 289 11.26 -8.35 3.48
N SER A 290 11.10 -9.28 4.42
CA SER A 290 12.23 -9.90 5.13
C SER A 290 12.54 -11.29 4.58
N PHE A 291 13.79 -11.71 4.67
CA PHE A 291 14.26 -12.99 4.16
C PHE A 291 15.15 -13.70 5.17
N ALA A 292 14.97 -15.00 5.28
CA ALA A 292 15.90 -15.88 5.97
C ALA A 292 15.99 -17.24 5.27
N ARG A 293 17.10 -17.95 5.50
CA ARG A 293 17.34 -19.28 4.97
C ARG A 293 17.54 -20.27 6.12
N GLU A 294 16.97 -21.46 5.98
CA GLU A 294 17.26 -22.61 6.82
C GLU A 294 17.39 -23.85 5.94
N GLY A 295 18.61 -24.40 5.86
CA GLY A 295 18.88 -25.57 5.02
C GLY A 295 18.50 -25.37 3.55
N ASN A 296 17.53 -26.17 3.09
CA ASN A 296 17.00 -26.17 1.72
C ASN A 296 15.74 -25.31 1.56
N ARG A 297 15.42 -24.44 2.53
CA ARG A 297 14.25 -23.56 2.50
C ARG A 297 14.61 -22.11 2.73
N VAL A 298 13.75 -21.26 2.21
CA VAL A 298 13.73 -19.83 2.53
C VAL A 298 12.41 -19.47 3.17
N TYR A 299 12.47 -18.52 4.09
CA TYR A 299 11.33 -17.89 4.73
C TYR A 299 11.30 -16.44 4.29
N VAL A 300 10.16 -16.01 3.77
CA VAL A 300 9.95 -14.63 3.30
C VAL A 300 8.78 -14.04 4.07
N ALA A 301 8.96 -12.91 4.72
CA ALA A 301 7.88 -12.22 5.43
C ALA A 301 7.50 -10.92 4.71
N VAL A 302 6.21 -10.71 4.47
CA VAL A 302 5.66 -9.57 3.74
C VAL A 302 4.34 -9.15 4.39
N GLY A 303 4.21 -7.90 4.85
CA GLY A 303 2.99 -7.47 5.54
C GLY A 303 2.73 -8.32 6.79
N GLU A 304 1.60 -9.02 6.81
CA GLU A 304 1.20 -9.99 7.85
C GLU A 304 1.40 -11.47 7.43
N TRP A 305 2.10 -11.73 6.32
CA TRP A 305 2.30 -13.06 5.77
C TRP A 305 3.73 -13.55 5.97
N VAL A 306 3.88 -14.84 6.24
CA VAL A 306 5.16 -15.55 6.11
C VAL A 306 5.02 -16.67 5.08
N GLY A 307 5.90 -16.68 4.08
CA GLY A 307 6.02 -17.72 3.08
C GLY A 307 7.16 -18.66 3.39
N CYS A 308 6.99 -19.95 3.10
CA CYS A 308 8.05 -20.96 3.14
C CYS A 308 8.18 -21.57 1.74
N PHE A 309 9.39 -21.50 1.15
CA PHE A 309 9.64 -21.96 -0.21
C PHE A 309 10.95 -22.77 -0.31
N PRO A 310 11.11 -23.63 -1.33
CA PRO A 310 12.39 -24.27 -1.61
C PRO A 310 13.45 -23.21 -1.87
N ALA A 311 14.61 -23.30 -1.24
CA ALA A 311 15.68 -22.31 -1.37
C ALA A 311 16.28 -22.27 -2.78
N VAL A 312 16.27 -23.42 -3.46
CA VAL A 312 16.63 -23.63 -4.85
C VAL A 312 15.41 -24.25 -5.53
N PRO A 313 14.55 -23.45 -6.18
CA PRO A 313 13.39 -23.97 -6.88
C PRO A 313 13.83 -24.77 -8.11
N GLU A 314 13.20 -25.93 -8.35
CA GLU A 314 13.38 -26.66 -9.60
C GLU A 314 12.26 -26.25 -10.58
N PRO A 315 12.54 -25.46 -11.61
CA PRO A 315 11.53 -25.15 -12.62
C PRO A 315 11.20 -26.43 -13.40
N ALA A 316 9.94 -26.87 -13.32
CA ALA A 316 9.47 -28.04 -14.03
C ALA A 316 9.37 -27.76 -15.55
N GLY A 317 10.40 -28.16 -16.31
CA GLY A 317 10.37 -28.21 -17.78
C GLY A 317 11.16 -27.11 -18.51
N ALA A 318 10.96 -27.03 -19.82
CA ALA A 318 11.70 -26.14 -20.73
C ALA A 318 11.33 -24.64 -20.61
N SER A 319 10.41 -24.27 -19.72
CA SER A 319 10.03 -22.87 -19.53
C SER A 319 11.10 -22.12 -18.74
N THR A 320 11.51 -20.97 -19.27
CA THR A 320 12.37 -20.01 -18.55
C THR A 320 11.65 -19.40 -17.34
N VAL A 321 10.31 -19.38 -17.32
CA VAL A 321 9.53 -18.85 -16.19
C VAL A 321 8.44 -19.84 -15.78
N LEU A 322 8.42 -20.23 -14.51
CA LEU A 322 7.36 -21.01 -13.88
C LEU A 322 6.53 -20.11 -12.97
N ARG A 323 5.22 -20.04 -13.19
CA ARG A 323 4.29 -19.46 -12.21
C ARG A 323 3.85 -20.56 -11.25
N ALA A 324 4.45 -20.58 -10.06
CA ALA A 324 4.23 -21.65 -9.10
C ALA A 324 3.00 -21.40 -8.24
N ALA A 325 2.26 -22.49 -7.95
CA ALA A 325 1.21 -22.46 -6.95
C ALA A 325 1.81 -22.13 -5.57
N SER A 326 1.27 -21.14 -4.90
CA SER A 326 1.68 -20.67 -3.58
C SER A 326 0.48 -20.72 -2.63
N PRO A 327 0.07 -21.93 -2.19
CA PRO A 327 -1.16 -22.10 -1.43
C PRO A 327 -1.07 -21.41 -0.07
N VAL A 328 -2.19 -20.86 0.38
CA VAL A 328 -2.35 -20.42 1.77
C VAL A 328 -2.53 -21.66 2.64
N ARG A 329 -1.55 -21.94 3.50
CA ARG A 329 -1.51 -23.08 4.42
C ARG A 329 -2.20 -22.79 5.74
N VAL A 330 -2.05 -21.55 6.22
CA VAL A 330 -2.75 -21.03 7.40
C VAL A 330 -3.44 -19.74 7.00
N VAL A 331 -4.75 -19.71 7.14
CA VAL A 331 -5.59 -18.53 6.90
C VAL A 331 -5.72 -17.71 8.18
N ALA A 332 -5.96 -16.41 8.04
CA ALA A 332 -6.36 -15.58 9.17
C ALA A 332 -7.74 -16.01 9.68
N SER A 333 -8.05 -15.71 10.95
CA SER A 333 -9.36 -16.06 11.51
C SER A 333 -10.49 -15.34 10.76
N GLY A 334 -11.60 -16.05 10.48
CA GLY A 334 -12.74 -15.46 9.77
C GLY A 334 -13.33 -14.23 10.46
N PHE A 335 -13.28 -14.17 11.79
CA PHE A 335 -13.71 -13.00 12.56
C PHE A 335 -12.88 -11.75 12.23
N TYR A 336 -11.54 -11.88 12.22
CA TYR A 336 -10.65 -10.78 11.86
C TYR A 336 -10.86 -10.32 10.43
N VAL A 337 -10.90 -11.25 9.47
CA VAL A 337 -11.13 -10.91 8.06
C VAL A 337 -12.47 -10.19 7.88
N ALA A 338 -13.53 -10.63 8.59
CA ALA A 338 -14.83 -9.97 8.54
C ALA A 338 -14.84 -8.59 9.21
N GLN A 339 -14.04 -8.39 10.26
CA GLN A 339 -13.89 -7.09 10.91
C GLN A 339 -13.17 -6.09 9.99
N GLU A 340 -12.01 -6.48 9.46
CA GLU A 340 -11.24 -5.64 8.53
C GLU A 340 -12.04 -5.37 7.24
N GLY A 341 -12.77 -6.36 6.74
CA GLY A 341 -13.63 -6.18 5.57
C GLY A 341 -14.78 -5.19 5.80
N ARG A 342 -15.38 -5.16 6.99
CA ARG A 342 -16.38 -4.12 7.34
C ARG A 342 -15.75 -2.74 7.42
N ALA A 343 -14.55 -2.62 7.97
CA ALA A 343 -13.81 -1.37 8.01
C ALA A 343 -13.48 -0.88 6.59
N ALA A 344 -12.97 -1.76 5.72
CA ALA A 344 -12.69 -1.45 4.32
C ALA A 344 -13.92 -0.94 3.56
N LEU A 345 -15.10 -1.56 3.73
CA LEU A 345 -16.32 -1.05 3.10
C LEU A 345 -16.78 0.29 3.67
N ALA A 346 -16.65 0.47 4.99
CA ALA A 346 -17.04 1.72 5.64
C ALA A 346 -16.15 2.88 5.20
N ASP A 347 -14.83 2.66 5.10
CA ASP A 347 -13.86 3.64 4.63
C ASP A 347 -14.08 3.95 3.14
N LEU A 348 -14.30 2.93 2.31
CA LEU A 348 -14.61 3.13 0.89
C LEU A 348 -15.90 3.95 0.68
N ALA A 349 -16.94 3.69 1.46
CA ALA A 349 -18.18 4.46 1.41
C ALA A 349 -18.00 5.89 1.93
N ALA A 350 -17.11 6.10 2.92
CA ALA A 350 -16.75 7.44 3.38
C ALA A 350 -16.00 8.21 2.29
N ASP A 351 -15.04 7.57 1.62
CA ASP A 351 -14.27 8.16 0.53
C ASP A 351 -15.14 8.50 -0.68
N GLU A 352 -16.05 7.60 -1.06
CA GLU A 352 -17.02 7.84 -2.12
C GLU A 352 -17.89 9.08 -1.81
N ARG A 353 -18.44 9.16 -0.60
CA ARG A 353 -19.27 10.30 -0.18
C ARG A 353 -18.48 11.61 -0.08
N GLN A 354 -17.24 11.57 0.39
CA GLN A 354 -16.38 12.76 0.45
C GLN A 354 -16.14 13.34 -0.94
N ALA A 355 -15.80 12.47 -1.90
CA ALA A 355 -15.55 12.88 -3.28
C ALA A 355 -16.83 13.42 -3.95
N ALA A 356 -17.96 12.74 -3.76
CA ALA A 356 -19.26 13.18 -4.25
C ALA A 356 -19.66 14.54 -3.66
N GLY A 357 -19.51 14.71 -2.35
CA GLY A 357 -19.85 15.96 -1.67
C GLY A 357 -19.02 17.14 -2.15
N PHE A 358 -17.73 16.94 -2.41
CA PHE A 358 -16.90 17.98 -3.02
C PHE A 358 -17.38 18.36 -4.42
N LEU A 359 -17.63 17.38 -5.30
CA LEU A 359 -18.08 17.65 -6.67
C LEU A 359 -19.46 18.30 -6.74
N ALA A 360 -20.37 17.92 -5.83
CA ALA A 360 -21.66 18.59 -5.67
C ALA A 360 -21.49 20.06 -5.26
N SER A 361 -20.67 20.30 -4.23
CA SER A 361 -20.36 21.64 -3.72
C SER A 361 -19.71 22.52 -4.79
N TYR A 362 -18.80 21.94 -5.60
CA TYR A 362 -18.16 22.62 -6.72
C TYR A 362 -19.19 23.03 -7.77
N TRP A 363 -19.94 22.08 -8.33
CA TRP A 363 -20.95 22.34 -9.36
C TRP A 363 -22.00 23.38 -8.92
N ASP A 364 -22.58 23.22 -7.73
CA ASP A 364 -23.63 24.14 -7.26
C ASP A 364 -23.07 25.56 -7.03
N THR A 365 -21.80 25.67 -6.65
CA THR A 365 -21.10 26.96 -6.54
C THR A 365 -20.88 27.60 -7.92
N GLU A 366 -20.48 26.83 -8.94
CA GLU A 366 -20.34 27.33 -10.31
C GLU A 366 -21.68 27.79 -10.90
N MET A 367 -22.78 27.14 -10.50
CA MET A 367 -24.16 27.56 -10.80
C MET A 367 -24.61 28.79 -10.00
N GLY A 368 -23.82 29.27 -9.04
CA GLY A 368 -24.17 30.39 -8.16
C GLY A 368 -25.29 30.06 -7.16
N ALA A 369 -25.52 28.78 -6.88
CA ALA A 369 -26.57 28.30 -5.99
C ALA A 369 -26.03 27.92 -4.61
N HIS A 370 -26.89 28.04 -3.61
CA HIS A 370 -26.66 27.45 -2.29
C HIS A 370 -27.76 26.42 -2.03
N VAL A 371 -27.37 25.15 -1.98
CA VAL A 371 -28.31 24.04 -1.77
C VAL A 371 -28.26 23.60 -0.29
N PRO A 372 -29.39 23.60 0.42
CA PRO A 372 -29.43 23.10 1.79
C PRO A 372 -28.92 21.65 1.91
N GLY A 373 -28.04 21.42 2.88
CA GLY A 373 -27.41 20.10 3.10
C GLY A 373 -26.18 19.84 2.23
N VAL A 374 -25.90 20.67 1.23
CA VAL A 374 -24.62 20.67 0.50
C VAL A 374 -23.67 21.63 1.22
N PRO A 375 -22.48 21.18 1.67
CA PRO A 375 -21.50 22.09 2.24
C PRO A 375 -21.08 23.17 1.24
N PRO A 376 -20.80 24.41 1.68
CA PRO A 376 -20.27 25.41 0.76
C PRO A 376 -18.85 25.02 0.31
N LEU A 377 -18.50 25.29 -0.96
CA LEU A 377 -17.17 25.01 -1.50
C LEU A 377 -16.04 25.65 -0.67
N SER A 378 -16.31 26.80 -0.05
CA SER A 378 -15.37 27.50 0.83
C SER A 378 -14.96 26.70 2.07
N ALA A 379 -15.79 25.76 2.55
CA ALA A 379 -15.44 24.88 3.65
C ALA A 379 -14.27 23.96 3.27
N TYR A 380 -14.22 23.50 2.02
CA TYR A 380 -13.12 22.71 1.49
C TYR A 380 -11.88 23.57 1.23
N GLN A 381 -12.05 24.73 0.59
CA GLN A 381 -10.93 25.65 0.28
C GLN A 381 -10.21 26.17 1.53
N THR A 382 -10.94 26.33 2.64
CA THR A 382 -10.38 26.75 3.93
C THR A 382 -9.89 25.59 4.80
N GLY A 383 -10.00 24.35 4.32
CA GLY A 383 -9.59 23.14 5.05
C GLY A 383 -10.48 22.75 6.23
N LYS A 384 -11.65 23.39 6.39
CA LYS A 384 -12.66 22.98 7.40
C LYS A 384 -13.30 21.64 7.07
N MET A 385 -13.35 21.30 5.79
CA MET A 385 -13.69 19.97 5.28
C MET A 385 -12.55 19.48 4.39
N ARG A 386 -12.39 18.17 4.31
CA ARG A 386 -11.41 17.52 3.44
C ARG A 386 -12.15 16.60 2.48
N ALA A 387 -11.65 16.53 1.25
CA ALA A 387 -11.99 15.48 0.31
C ALA A 387 -10.70 15.07 -0.40
N TRP A 388 -10.45 13.76 -0.46
CA TRP A 388 -9.20 13.24 -1.00
C TRP A 388 -9.01 13.59 -2.49
N ASN A 389 -10.09 13.69 -3.26
CA ASN A 389 -10.09 14.08 -4.68
C ASN A 389 -9.82 15.58 -4.91
N GLN A 390 -9.32 16.30 -3.90
CA GLN A 390 -8.75 17.64 -4.05
C GLN A 390 -7.22 17.60 -4.17
N ASP A 391 -6.61 16.47 -3.83
CA ASP A 391 -5.15 16.36 -3.80
C ASP A 391 -4.58 16.35 -5.23
N PRO A 392 -3.82 17.38 -5.65
CA PRO A 392 -3.22 17.41 -6.97
C PRO A 392 -2.18 16.29 -7.17
N ALA A 393 -1.69 15.64 -6.11
CA ALA A 393 -0.82 14.47 -6.20
C ALA A 393 -1.49 13.30 -6.94
N ILE A 394 -2.83 13.21 -6.92
CA ILE A 394 -3.56 12.17 -7.66
C ILE A 394 -3.33 12.32 -9.16
N LEU A 395 -3.37 13.55 -9.68
CA LEU A 395 -3.11 13.83 -11.09
C LEU A 395 -1.61 13.83 -11.43
N ASN A 396 -0.80 14.44 -10.57
CA ASN A 396 0.61 14.67 -10.84
C ASN A 396 1.47 13.41 -10.64
N HIS A 397 1.08 12.55 -9.71
CA HIS A 397 1.88 11.40 -9.27
C HIS A 397 1.13 10.06 -9.36
N GLY A 398 -0.19 10.06 -9.62
CA GLY A 398 -0.97 8.83 -9.59
C GLY A 398 -1.03 8.21 -8.19
N ASP A 399 -0.98 9.04 -7.15
CA ASP A 399 -0.97 8.60 -5.76
C ASP A 399 -2.37 8.76 -5.16
N LEU A 400 -3.07 7.65 -4.97
CA LEU A 400 -4.29 7.61 -4.16
C LEU A 400 -3.94 7.51 -2.66
N PRO A 401 -4.82 8.01 -1.77
CA PRO A 401 -4.74 7.72 -0.35
C PRO A 401 -4.60 6.22 -0.07
N SER A 402 -3.81 5.88 0.96
CA SER A 402 -3.47 4.47 1.26
C SER A 402 -4.67 3.67 1.77
N ASP A 403 -5.60 4.31 2.47
CA ASP A 403 -6.89 3.81 2.95
C ASP A 403 -7.85 3.53 1.80
N LEU A 404 -7.96 4.46 0.85
CA LEU A 404 -8.73 4.25 -0.37
C LEU A 404 -8.18 3.06 -1.17
N LEU A 405 -6.85 3.01 -1.38
CA LEU A 405 -6.20 1.90 -2.08
C LEU A 405 -6.40 0.55 -1.37
N TRP A 406 -6.24 0.52 -0.05
CA TRP A 406 -6.48 -0.67 0.76
C TRP A 406 -7.91 -1.17 0.59
N SER A 407 -8.88 -0.27 0.73
CA SER A 407 -10.30 -0.61 0.65
C SER A 407 -10.72 -1.11 -0.74
N LEU A 408 -10.21 -0.46 -1.81
CA LEU A 408 -10.40 -0.92 -3.19
C LEU A 408 -9.75 -2.29 -3.46
N CYS A 409 -8.65 -2.59 -2.76
CA CYS A 409 -7.89 -3.82 -2.93
C CYS A 409 -8.25 -4.92 -1.93
N PHE A 410 -9.15 -4.68 -0.99
CA PHE A 410 -9.42 -5.64 0.07
C PHE A 410 -9.86 -6.99 -0.52
N PRO A 411 -9.26 -8.12 -0.09
CA PRO A 411 -9.46 -9.42 -0.73
C PRO A 411 -10.77 -10.10 -0.29
N PHE A 412 -11.92 -9.51 -0.64
CA PHE A 412 -13.21 -10.17 -0.45
C PHE A 412 -13.30 -11.46 -1.28
N PRO A 413 -14.05 -12.48 -0.81
CA PRO A 413 -14.36 -13.65 -1.62
C PRO A 413 -15.05 -13.23 -2.91
N ALA A 414 -14.53 -13.66 -4.06
CA ALA A 414 -15.06 -13.32 -5.36
C ALA A 414 -16.55 -13.68 -5.47
N GLY A 415 -17.36 -12.73 -5.92
CA GLY A 415 -18.82 -12.91 -6.08
C GLY A 415 -19.63 -12.84 -4.76
N SER A 416 -19.00 -12.51 -3.64
CA SER A 416 -19.71 -12.18 -2.41
C SER A 416 -20.44 -10.83 -2.49
N GLN A 417 -21.41 -10.59 -1.60
CA GLN A 417 -22.10 -9.30 -1.51
C GLN A 417 -21.11 -8.15 -1.26
N SER A 418 -20.17 -8.32 -0.34
CA SER A 418 -19.14 -7.32 -0.02
C SER A 418 -18.23 -7.03 -1.22
N ASP A 419 -17.92 -8.03 -2.03
CA ASP A 419 -17.16 -7.84 -3.28
C ASP A 419 -17.95 -7.00 -4.28
N ALA A 420 -19.25 -7.29 -4.46
CA ALA A 420 -20.14 -6.52 -5.33
C ALA A 420 -20.32 -5.07 -4.87
N GLU A 421 -20.46 -4.84 -3.55
CA GLU A 421 -20.54 -3.51 -2.95
C GLU A 421 -19.25 -2.71 -3.18
N ARG A 422 -18.09 -3.32 -2.94
CA ARG A 422 -16.77 -2.73 -3.23
C ARG A 422 -16.65 -2.36 -4.70
N GLU A 423 -17.02 -3.26 -5.61
CA GLU A 423 -16.96 -2.98 -7.05
C GLU A 423 -17.90 -1.85 -7.47
N GLN A 424 -19.10 -1.77 -6.88
CA GLN A 424 -20.04 -0.69 -7.17
C GLN A 424 -19.47 0.67 -6.74
N MET A 425 -19.00 0.79 -5.50
CA MET A 425 -18.39 2.02 -5.00
C MET A 425 -17.12 2.36 -5.79
N GLY A 426 -16.31 1.36 -6.12
CA GLY A 426 -15.14 1.52 -6.98
C GLY A 426 -15.50 2.11 -8.35
N ARG A 427 -16.55 1.61 -9.01
CA ARG A 427 -17.03 2.18 -10.29
C ARG A 427 -17.48 3.63 -10.15
N ALA A 428 -18.18 3.98 -9.07
CA ALA A 428 -18.59 5.36 -8.83
C ALA A 428 -17.39 6.29 -8.60
N ILE A 429 -16.41 5.85 -7.81
CA ILE A 429 -15.14 6.56 -7.60
C ILE A 429 -14.39 6.77 -8.91
N LEU A 430 -14.27 5.73 -9.74
CA LEU A 430 -13.65 5.84 -11.06
C LEU A 430 -14.39 6.85 -11.96
N ASN A 431 -15.73 6.79 -11.99
CA ASN A 431 -16.54 7.72 -12.78
C ASN A 431 -16.36 9.18 -12.34
N MET A 432 -16.31 9.43 -11.03
CA MET A 432 -16.04 10.76 -10.49
C MET A 432 -14.66 11.25 -10.93
N LEU A 433 -13.64 10.40 -10.81
CA LEU A 433 -12.26 10.74 -11.14
C LEU A 433 -12.03 11.00 -12.63
N GLN A 434 -12.74 10.28 -13.50
CA GLN A 434 -12.68 10.45 -14.96
C GLN A 434 -13.59 11.58 -15.47
N SER A 435 -14.43 12.15 -14.60
CA SER A 435 -15.35 13.19 -15.02
C SER A 435 -14.61 14.47 -15.41
N ARG A 436 -15.10 15.15 -16.45
CA ARG A 436 -14.59 16.48 -16.81
C ARG A 436 -14.80 17.52 -15.71
N LEU A 437 -15.81 17.31 -14.85
CA LEU A 437 -16.07 18.17 -13.70
C LEU A 437 -14.93 18.09 -12.69
N GLN A 438 -14.43 16.89 -12.43
CA GLN A 438 -13.27 16.68 -11.57
C GLN A 438 -11.99 17.28 -12.17
N ALA A 439 -11.77 17.12 -13.48
CA ALA A 439 -10.61 17.71 -14.16
C ALA A 439 -10.59 19.25 -14.04
N ASP A 440 -11.76 19.87 -14.13
CA ASP A 440 -11.95 21.30 -13.94
C ASP A 440 -11.80 21.72 -12.47
N ALA A 441 -12.38 20.96 -11.54
CA ALA A 441 -12.24 21.20 -10.10
C ALA A 441 -10.79 21.12 -9.59
N TYR A 442 -9.93 20.34 -10.26
CA TYR A 442 -8.48 20.32 -10.01
C TYR A 442 -7.75 21.59 -10.48
N GLY A 443 -8.40 22.45 -11.27
CA GLY A 443 -7.79 23.63 -11.90
C GLY A 443 -6.89 23.29 -13.10
N VAL A 444 -7.01 22.08 -13.67
CA VAL A 444 -6.30 21.70 -14.90
C VAL A 444 -6.83 22.48 -16.10
N LEU A 445 -8.14 22.76 -16.08
CA LEU A 445 -8.82 23.61 -17.03
C LEU A 445 -9.01 24.98 -16.36
N ALA A 446 -8.44 26.04 -16.91
CA ALA A 446 -8.56 27.40 -16.37
C ALA A 446 -9.90 28.04 -16.79
N LEU A 447 -11.03 27.42 -16.44
CA LEU A 447 -12.36 27.87 -16.83
C LEU A 447 -12.96 28.84 -15.80
N THR A 448 -13.67 29.84 -16.30
CA THR A 448 -14.56 30.68 -15.47
C THR A 448 -15.87 29.94 -15.20
N PRO A 449 -16.64 30.31 -14.14
CA PRO A 449 -17.90 29.64 -13.83
C PRO A 449 -18.88 29.53 -15.00
N LYS A 450 -19.00 30.60 -15.79
CA LYS A 450 -19.85 30.60 -16.99
C LYS A 450 -19.38 29.58 -18.04
N GLN A 451 -18.07 29.38 -18.18
CA GLN A 451 -17.51 28.40 -19.11
C GLN A 451 -17.71 26.97 -18.62
N VAL A 452 -17.60 26.72 -17.31
CA VAL A 452 -17.90 25.42 -16.70
C VAL A 452 -19.37 25.05 -16.94
N VAL A 453 -20.28 25.94 -16.58
CA VAL A 453 -21.72 25.73 -16.77
C VAL A 453 -22.06 25.53 -18.24
N ALA A 454 -21.47 26.32 -19.15
CA ALA A 454 -21.68 26.18 -20.59
C ALA A 454 -21.15 24.84 -21.13
N GLN A 455 -19.98 24.38 -20.65
CA GLN A 455 -19.39 23.09 -21.05
C GLN A 455 -20.32 21.91 -20.76
N PHE A 456 -21.11 22.00 -19.70
CA PHE A 456 -22.05 20.96 -19.29
C PHE A 456 -23.51 21.31 -19.63
N HIS A 457 -23.73 22.26 -20.54
CA HIS A 457 -25.06 22.67 -20.99
C HIS A 457 -26.02 23.02 -19.84
N GLY A 458 -25.49 23.61 -18.77
CA GLY A 458 -26.26 23.98 -17.59
C GLY A 458 -26.83 22.81 -16.79
N ASN A 459 -26.30 21.59 -16.95
CA ASN A 459 -26.76 20.41 -16.23
C ASN A 459 -25.60 19.70 -15.51
N PRO A 460 -25.84 19.10 -14.33
CA PRO A 460 -24.81 18.32 -13.67
C PRO A 460 -24.35 17.15 -14.57
N PRO A 461 -23.04 16.96 -14.78
CA PRO A 461 -22.55 16.08 -15.84
C PRO A 461 -22.46 14.60 -15.48
N ILE A 462 -22.58 14.25 -14.21
CA ILE A 462 -22.46 12.88 -13.72
C ILE A 462 -23.50 12.62 -12.62
N ALA A 463 -23.86 11.36 -12.38
CA ALA A 463 -24.57 10.99 -11.17
C ALA A 463 -23.59 10.94 -9.99
N LEU A 464 -23.98 11.47 -8.83
CA LEU A 464 -23.17 11.47 -7.62
C LEU A 464 -23.86 10.63 -6.53
N PRO A 465 -23.16 9.65 -5.92
CA PRO A 465 -23.71 8.86 -4.82
C PRO A 465 -24.24 9.73 -3.68
N GLY A 466 -25.48 9.48 -3.25
CA GLY A 466 -26.16 10.26 -2.21
C GLY A 466 -26.75 11.60 -2.66
N TYR A 467 -26.79 11.87 -3.97
CA TYR A 467 -27.37 13.09 -4.54
C TYR A 467 -28.33 12.79 -5.70
N VAL A 468 -29.42 13.56 -5.76
CA VAL A 468 -30.34 13.62 -6.90
C VAL A 468 -30.22 14.96 -7.61
N ILE A 469 -30.48 14.98 -8.91
CA ILE A 469 -30.51 16.21 -9.69
C ILE A 469 -31.91 16.83 -9.62
N ARG A 470 -32.00 18.07 -9.11
CA ARG A 470 -33.25 18.86 -9.10
C ARG A 470 -32.95 20.28 -9.53
N ASN A 471 -33.72 20.80 -10.49
CA ASN A 471 -33.51 22.15 -11.05
C ASN A 471 -32.05 22.39 -11.47
N HIS A 472 -31.42 21.38 -12.08
CA HIS A 472 -30.02 21.42 -12.53
C HIS A 472 -28.95 21.54 -11.42
N LEU A 473 -29.32 21.26 -10.16
CA LEU A 473 -28.43 21.27 -9.00
C LEU A 473 -28.35 19.88 -8.39
N TYR A 474 -27.25 19.58 -7.69
CA TYR A 474 -27.17 18.40 -6.86
C TYR A 474 -27.88 18.67 -5.53
N VAL A 475 -28.82 17.81 -5.16
CA VAL A 475 -29.54 17.89 -3.90
C VAL A 475 -29.34 16.59 -3.15
N PRO A 476 -28.95 16.60 -1.86
CA PRO A 476 -28.80 15.39 -1.07
C PRO A 476 -30.06 14.52 -1.13
N GLU A 477 -29.88 13.20 -1.28
CA GLU A 477 -30.96 12.24 -1.10
C GLU A 477 -31.43 12.28 0.37
N ALA A 478 -32.76 12.29 0.55
CA ALA A 478 -33.39 12.47 1.86
C ALA A 478 -33.34 11.22 2.73
#